data_AF-A0A1I8AQG3-F1
#
_entry.id   AF-A0A1I8AQG3-F1
#
_cell.length_a   1.000
_cell.length_b   1.000
_cell.length_c   1.000
_cell.angle_alpha   90.00
_cell.angle_beta   90.00
_cell.angle_gamma   90.00
#
_symmetry.space_group_name_H-M   'P 1'
#
loop_
_entity.id
_entity.type
_entity.pdbx_description
1 polymer ?
#
loop_
_entity_poly.entity_id
_entity_poly.type
_entity_poly.pdbx_seq_one_letter_code
_entity_poly.pdbx_strand_id
1 'polypeptide(L)'
;MAVRSGELVAVVGEVGCGKSSLVAALLGEMTKESGSVAVAGSVAYVPQQAWIQNATLRNNVLFGRPFDERFYDSVLEACALKPDLEM
;
A
#
# COMPACT_ATOMS: atom_id res chain seq x y z
N MET A 1 1.39 21.16 1.73
CA MET A 1 2.25 20.07 2.22
C MET A 1 3.09 19.59 1.05
N ALA A 2 4.40 19.42 1.23
CA ALA A 2 5.30 18.87 0.22
C ALA A 2 6.18 17.82 0.88
N VAL A 3 6.40 16.70 0.20
CA VAL A 3 7.23 15.58 0.66
C VAL A 3 8.32 15.37 -0.38
N ARG A 4 9.58 15.27 0.05
CA ARG A 4 10.70 15.01 -0.85
C ARG A 4 10.86 13.51 -1.09
N SER A 5 11.45 13.17 -2.23
CA SER A 5 11.79 11.78 -2.52
C SER A 5 12.72 11.21 -1.44
N GLY A 6 12.40 10.02 -0.94
CA GLY A 6 13.15 9.33 0.13
C GLY A 6 12.74 9.69 1.56
N GLU A 7 11.74 10.56 1.77
CA GLU A 7 11.26 10.88 3.12
C GLU A 7 10.30 9.83 3.67
N LEU A 8 10.48 9.48 4.95
CA LEU A 8 9.53 8.71 5.74
C LEU A 8 8.65 9.68 6.54
N VAL A 9 7.35 9.71 6.21
CA VAL A 9 6.39 10.66 6.79
C VAL A 9 5.25 9.90 7.47
N ALA A 10 4.84 10.37 8.65
CA ALA A 10 3.69 9.85 9.38
C ALA A 10 2.58 10.90 9.46
N VAL A 11 1.32 10.45 9.38
CA VAL A 11 0.12 11.28 9.57
C VAL A 11 -0.59 10.83 10.85
N VAL A 12 -0.76 11.75 11.79
CA VAL A 12 -1.35 11.49 13.12
C VAL A 12 -2.53 12.41 13.39
N GLY A 13 -3.47 11.96 14.22
CA GLY A 13 -4.65 12.72 14.61
C GLY A 13 -5.78 11.81 15.10
N GLU A 14 -6.82 12.42 15.69
CA GLU A 14 -7.96 11.70 16.28
C GLU A 14 -8.76 10.86 15.28
N VAL A 15 -9.59 9.94 15.78
CA VAL A 15 -10.53 9.18 14.93
C VAL A 15 -11.48 10.16 14.23
N GLY A 16 -11.70 9.98 12.92
CA GLY A 16 -12.59 10.86 12.14
C GLY A 16 -11.97 12.17 11.64
N CYS A 17 -10.69 12.48 11.96
CA CYS A 17 -10.06 13.73 11.48
C CYS A 17 -9.64 13.73 9.99
N GLY A 18 -10.01 12.70 9.22
CA GLY A 18 -9.78 12.66 7.77
C GLY A 18 -8.44 12.07 7.32
N LYS A 19 -7.73 11.29 8.15
CA LYS A 19 -6.46 10.63 7.74
C LYS A 19 -6.64 9.71 6.53
N SER A 20 -7.64 8.84 6.55
CA SER A 20 -7.95 7.96 5.41
C SER A 20 -8.45 8.77 4.20
N SER A 21 -9.19 9.86 4.44
CA SER A 21 -9.63 10.79 3.40
C SER A 21 -8.45 11.50 2.73
N LEU A 22 -7.41 11.87 3.48
CA LEU A 22 -6.19 12.44 2.91
C LEU A 22 -5.52 11.45 1.94
N VAL A 23 -5.42 10.17 2.32
CA VAL A 23 -4.87 9.12 1.44
C VAL A 23 -5.74 8.94 0.21
N ALA A 24 -7.06 8.86 0.35
CA ALA A 24 -8.01 8.75 -0.77
C ALA A 24 -7.91 9.94 -1.74
N ALA A 25 -7.76 11.16 -1.22
CA ALA A 25 -7.54 12.35 -2.04
C ALA A 25 -6.21 12.31 -2.83
N LEU A 26 -5.14 11.76 -2.24
CA LEU A 26 -3.86 11.56 -2.94
C LEU A 26 -3.95 10.47 -4.02
N LEU A 27 -4.80 9.46 -3.84
CA LEU A 27 -5.08 8.42 -4.83
C LEU A 27 -6.03 8.87 -5.94
N GLY A 28 -6.65 10.05 -5.81
CA GLY A 28 -7.66 10.54 -6.76
C GLY A 28 -9.05 9.94 -6.57
N GLU A 29 -9.31 9.28 -5.44
CA GLU A 29 -10.60 8.66 -5.10
C GLU A 29 -11.61 9.65 -4.48
N MET A 30 -11.21 10.91 -4.30
CA MET A 30 -12.08 11.98 -3.79
C MET A 30 -12.19 13.15 -4.76
N THR A 31 -13.37 13.77 -4.81
CA THR A 31 -13.59 15.00 -5.58
C THR A 31 -12.80 16.14 -4.96
N LYS A 32 -11.97 16.79 -5.77
CA LYS A 32 -11.22 17.97 -5.36
C LYS A 32 -12.11 19.22 -5.42
N GLU A 33 -12.34 19.87 -4.28
CA GLU A 33 -13.09 21.12 -4.22
C GLU A 33 -12.25 22.33 -4.64
N SER A 34 -10.99 22.42 -4.22
CA SER A 34 -10.07 23.51 -4.56
C SER A 34 -8.59 23.10 -4.43
N GLY A 35 -7.67 23.95 -4.89
CA GLY A 35 -6.22 23.73 -4.78
C GLY A 35 -5.61 22.78 -5.82
N SER A 36 -4.40 22.29 -5.51
CA SER A 36 -3.60 21.44 -6.40
C SER A 36 -3.04 20.22 -5.65
N VAL A 37 -3.04 19.07 -6.32
CA VAL A 37 -2.43 17.82 -5.86
C VAL A 37 -1.55 17.29 -6.98
N ALA A 38 -0.33 16.85 -6.64
CA ALA A 38 0.60 16.26 -7.59
C ALA A 38 1.31 15.07 -6.94
N VAL A 39 1.39 13.96 -7.67
CA VAL A 39 2.11 12.73 -7.29
C VAL A 39 3.06 12.37 -8.41
N ALA A 40 4.30 12.02 -8.07
CA ALA A 40 5.33 11.65 -9.03
C ALA A 40 5.61 10.15 -8.99
N GLY A 41 5.54 9.49 -10.14
CA GLY A 41 5.83 8.05 -10.28
C GLY A 41 4.67 7.13 -9.95
N SER A 42 4.97 5.85 -9.70
CA SER A 42 3.99 4.82 -9.34
C SER A 42 3.63 4.86 -7.86
N VAL A 43 2.38 4.50 -7.54
CA VAL A 43 1.87 4.46 -6.17
C VAL A 43 1.54 3.02 -5.77
N ALA A 44 1.87 2.65 -4.53
CA ALA A 44 1.38 1.44 -3.87
C ALA A 44 0.46 1.85 -2.72
N TYR A 45 -0.65 1.12 -2.55
CA TYR A 45 -1.66 1.41 -1.54
C TYR A 45 -2.03 0.13 -0.78
N VAL A 46 -2.14 0.25 0.55
CA VAL A 46 -2.63 -0.80 1.44
C VAL A 46 -3.84 -0.24 2.20
N PRO A 47 -5.06 -0.76 1.95
CA PRO A 47 -6.26 -0.28 2.61
C PRO A 47 -6.32 -0.68 4.08
N GLN A 48 -7.13 0.04 4.86
CA GLN A 48 -7.39 -0.29 6.26
C GLN A 48 -8.03 -1.67 6.45
N GLN A 49 -8.92 -2.06 5.54
CA GLN A 49 -9.50 -3.40 5.49
C GLN A 49 -8.84 -4.18 4.36
N ALA A 50 -8.21 -5.30 4.70
CA ALA A 50 -7.56 -6.15 3.71
C ALA A 50 -8.56 -6.68 2.68
N TRP A 51 -8.16 -6.66 1.41
CA TRP A 51 -8.89 -7.25 0.31
C TRP A 51 -8.05 -8.36 -0.32
N ILE A 52 -8.57 -9.59 -0.35
CA ILE A 52 -7.88 -10.79 -0.81
C ILE A 52 -8.69 -11.43 -1.92
N GLN A 53 -8.04 -11.74 -3.04
CA GLN A 53 -8.66 -12.41 -4.18
C GLN A 53 -8.88 -13.89 -3.89
N ASN A 54 -9.92 -14.46 -4.50
CA ASN A 54 -10.10 -15.91 -4.54
C ASN A 54 -9.06 -16.55 -5.50
N ALA A 55 -7.83 -16.65 -5.01
CA ALA A 55 -6.66 -17.18 -5.71
C ALA A 55 -5.69 -17.76 -4.67
N THR A 56 -4.66 -18.47 -5.13
CA THR A 56 -3.59 -18.94 -4.25
C THR A 56 -2.93 -17.76 -3.53
N LEU A 57 -2.34 -18.01 -2.35
CA LEU A 57 -1.57 -17.00 -1.62
C LEU A 57 -0.48 -16.40 -2.51
N ARG A 58 0.26 -17.25 -3.24
CA ARG A 58 1.29 -16.81 -4.19
C ARG A 58 0.73 -15.83 -5.22
N ASN A 59 -0.44 -16.11 -5.79
CA ASN A 59 -1.04 -15.22 -6.79
C ASN A 59 -1.56 -13.91 -6.17
N ASN A 60 -2.04 -13.94 -4.92
CA ASN A 60 -2.39 -12.72 -4.18
C ASN A 60 -1.16 -11.84 -3.93
N VAL A 61 -0.01 -12.42 -3.57
CA VAL A 61 1.25 -11.70 -3.34
C VAL A 61 1.85 -11.17 -4.66
N LEU A 62 1.87 -11.98 -5.71
CA LEU A 62 2.41 -11.59 -7.02
C LEU A 62 1.55 -10.53 -7.72
N PHE A 63 0.23 -10.56 -7.50
CA PHE A 63 -0.72 -9.62 -8.06
C PHE A 63 -0.55 -9.40 -9.59
N GLY A 64 -0.40 -10.51 -10.33
CA GLY A 64 -0.23 -10.50 -11.79
C GLY A 64 1.21 -10.30 -12.28
N ARG A 65 2.19 -10.14 -11.39
CA ARG A 65 3.62 -10.07 -11.75
C ARG A 65 4.22 -11.46 -11.98
N PRO A 66 5.26 -11.60 -12.83
CA PRO A 66 5.99 -12.86 -12.99
C PRO A 66 6.57 -13.35 -11.66
N PHE A 67 6.59 -14.67 -11.48
CA PHE A 67 7.19 -15.29 -10.30
C PHE A 67 8.73 -15.25 -10.39
N ASP A 68 9.35 -14.52 -9.47
CA ASP A 68 10.78 -14.55 -9.19
C ASP A 68 10.96 -15.19 -7.82
N GLU A 69 11.50 -16.41 -7.78
CA GLU A 69 11.63 -17.20 -6.55
C GLU A 69 12.47 -16.49 -5.49
N ARG A 70 13.59 -15.87 -5.89
CA ARG A 70 14.51 -15.22 -4.94
C ARG A 70 13.86 -13.99 -4.33
N PHE A 71 13.25 -13.15 -5.17
CA PHE A 71 12.56 -11.97 -4.68
C PHE A 71 11.35 -12.34 -3.82
N TYR A 72 10.55 -13.32 -4.26
CA TYR A 72 9.39 -13.81 -3.53
C TYR A 72 9.78 -14.32 -2.14
N ASP A 73 10.81 -15.17 -2.04
CA ASP A 73 11.27 -15.68 -0.73
C ASP A 73 11.78 -14.55 0.18
N SER A 74 12.52 -13.58 -0.36
CA SER A 74 12.98 -12.43 0.42
C SER A 74 11.83 -11.55 0.93
N VAL A 75 10.75 -11.40 0.16
CA VAL A 75 9.55 -10.68 0.59
C VAL A 75 8.82 -11.44 1.69
N LEU A 76 8.68 -12.76 1.57
CA LEU A 76 8.09 -13.59 2.62
C LEU A 76 8.86 -13.52 3.93
N GLU A 77 10.19 -13.55 3.86
CA GLU A 77 11.08 -13.36 5.02
C GLU A 77 10.89 -11.97 5.65
N ALA A 78 10.94 -10.90 4.84
CA ALA A 78 10.82 -9.52 5.32
C ALA A 78 9.45 -9.22 5.94
N CYS A 79 8.40 -9.88 5.47
CA CYS A 79 7.05 -9.82 6.03
C CYS A 79 6.83 -10.79 7.19
N ALA A 80 7.86 -11.55 7.60
CA ALA A 80 7.79 -12.58 8.64
C ALA A 80 6.71 -13.65 8.41
N LEU A 81 6.39 -13.95 7.14
CA LEU A 81 5.27 -14.83 6.80
C LEU A 81 5.67 -16.32 6.80
N LYS A 82 6.96 -16.67 6.76
CA LYS A 82 7.40 -18.07 6.68
C LYS A 82 6.86 -18.96 7.80
N PRO A 83 6.87 -18.56 9.08
CA PRO A 83 6.32 -19.39 10.16
C PRO A 83 4.84 -19.71 9.98
N ASP A 84 4.06 -18.77 9.43
CA ASP A 84 2.62 -18.95 9.17
C ASP A 84 2.35 -19.91 7.99
N LEU A 85 3.35 -20.15 7.13
CA LEU A 85 3.24 -21.01 5.95
C LEU A 85 3.77 -22.43 6.16
N GLU A 86 4.57 -22.66 7.20
CA GLU A 86 5.21 -23.95 7.52
C GLU A 86 4.27 -24.93 8.27
N MET A 87 2.95 -24.75 8.16
CA MET A 87 1.95 -25.61 8.81
C MET A 87 1.87 -27.02 8.20
#